data_AF-A0A916FKL1-F1
#
_entry.id   AF-A0A916FKL1-F1
#
_cell.length_a   1.000
_cell.length_b   1.000
_cell.length_c   1.000
_cell.angle_alpha   90.00
_cell.angle_beta   90.00
_cell.angle_gamma   90.00
#
_symmetry.space_group_name_H-M   'P 1'
#
loop_
_entity.id
_entity.type
_entity.pdbx_description
1 polymer ?
#
loop_
_entity_poly.entity_id
_entity_poly.type
_entity_poly.pdbx_seq_one_letter_code
_entity_poly.pdbx_strand_id
1 'polypeptide(L)'
;MDVLKGMQERHPTIGDVRGKGLMIGVEFVLDKQKKTIAHDHAENIVTKAFEKGALFLSCGKSSIRLSPALNISKQLMDEALSILEDVVAEAEGEL
;
A
#
# COMPACT_ATOMS: atom_id res chain seq x y z
N MET A 1 -2.19 3.46 -12.43
CA MET A 1 -1.62 2.15 -12.02
C MET A 1 -0.09 2.19 -12.05
N ASP A 2 0.50 3.02 -12.92
CA ASP A 2 1.96 3.11 -13.08
C ASP A 2 2.69 3.58 -11.82
N VAL A 3 2.10 4.51 -11.04
CA VAL A 3 2.66 4.96 -9.75
C VAL A 3 2.86 3.79 -8.80
N LEU A 4 1.80 3.00 -8.54
CA LEU A 4 1.88 1.85 -7.63
C LEU A 4 2.82 0.74 -8.14
N LYS A 5 2.91 0.55 -9.46
CA LYS A 5 3.89 -0.37 -10.05
C LYS A 5 5.33 0.14 -9.90
N GLY A 6 5.55 1.45 -10.04
CA GLY A 6 6.83 2.08 -9.71
C GLY A 6 7.20 1.90 -8.24
N MET A 7 6.24 2.05 -7.33
CA MET A 7 6.44 1.73 -5.91
C MET A 7 6.81 0.25 -5.72
N GLN A 8 6.15 -0.68 -6.42
CA GLN A 8 6.47 -2.11 -6.35
C GLN A 8 7.92 -2.44 -6.78
N GLU A 9 8.49 -1.67 -7.71
CA GLU A 9 9.88 -1.80 -8.13
C GLU A 9 10.86 -1.25 -7.09
N ARG A 10 10.49 -0.15 -6.41
CA ARG A 10 11.32 0.51 -5.39
C ARG A 10 11.27 -0.16 -4.01
N HIS A 11 10.12 -0.73 -3.64
CA HIS A 11 9.86 -1.30 -2.34
C HIS A 11 9.82 -2.84 -2.39
N PRO A 12 10.81 -3.54 -1.82
CA PRO A 12 10.84 -5.00 -1.83
C PRO A 12 9.69 -5.66 -1.06
N THR A 13 9.08 -4.96 -0.11
CA THR A 13 7.93 -5.51 0.64
C THR A 13 6.64 -5.54 -0.16
N ILE A 14 6.51 -4.75 -1.23
CA ILE A 14 5.34 -4.79 -2.12
C ILE A 14 5.47 -5.99 -3.05
N GLY A 15 4.72 -7.05 -2.79
CA GLY A 15 4.73 -8.29 -3.55
C GLY A 15 3.96 -8.19 -4.86
N ASP A 16 2.70 -7.75 -4.80
CA ASP A 16 1.80 -7.71 -5.94
C ASP A 16 0.89 -6.48 -5.92
N VAL A 17 0.63 -5.91 -7.09
CA VAL A 17 -0.31 -4.79 -7.29
C VAL A 17 -1.32 -5.19 -8.35
N ARG A 18 -2.58 -5.40 -7.93
CA ARG A 18 -3.65 -5.90 -8.80
C ARG A 18 -4.92 -5.09 -8.66
N GLY A 19 -5.76 -5.08 -9.71
CA GLY A 19 -7.05 -4.39 -9.69
C GLY A 19 -7.40 -3.75 -11.02
N LYS A 20 -8.54 -3.07 -11.05
CA LYS A 20 -9.03 -2.32 -12.22
C LYS A 20 -9.75 -1.04 -11.78
N GLY A 21 -9.53 0.05 -12.50
CA GLY A 21 -10.11 1.35 -12.16
C GLY A 21 -9.66 1.85 -10.80
N LEU A 22 -10.62 2.24 -9.95
CA LEU A 22 -10.39 2.72 -8.58
C LEU A 22 -10.56 1.62 -7.53
N MET A 23 -10.50 0.34 -7.90
CA MET A 23 -10.46 -0.77 -6.95
C MET A 23 -9.15 -1.54 -7.15
N ILE A 24 -8.17 -1.24 -6.29
CA ILE A 24 -6.80 -1.76 -6.38
C ILE A 24 -6.42 -2.42 -5.05
N GLY A 25 -5.79 -3.58 -5.11
CA GLY A 25 -5.17 -4.27 -3.99
C GLY A 25 -3.65 -4.21 -4.11
N VAL A 26 -2.99 -3.83 -3.02
CA VAL A 26 -1.53 -3.83 -2.86
C VAL A 26 -1.21 -4.90 -1.82
N GLU A 27 -0.50 -5.95 -2.21
CA GLU A 27 -0.16 -7.07 -1.32
C GLU A 27 1.29 -6.95 -0.83
N PHE A 28 1.46 -7.11 0.48
CA PHE A 28 2.75 -7.05 1.15
C PHE A 28 3.27 -8.45 1.49
N VAL A 29 4.57 -8.65 1.29
CA VAL A 29 5.31 -9.88 1.54
C VAL A 29 6.66 -9.56 2.19
N LEU A 30 7.16 -10.44 3.06
CA LEU A 30 8.50 -10.28 3.67
C LEU A 30 9.62 -10.73 2.72
N ASP A 31 9.31 -11.64 1.81
CA ASP A 31 10.24 -12.19 0.82
C ASP A 31 9.47 -12.45 -0.48
N LYS A 32 9.86 -11.77 -1.57
CA LYS A 32 9.22 -11.90 -2.89
C LYS A 32 9.35 -13.30 -3.49
N GLN A 33 10.43 -14.03 -3.19
CA GLN A 33 10.65 -15.39 -3.70
C GLN A 33 9.79 -16.39 -2.95
N LYS A 34 9.74 -16.28 -1.62
CA LYS A 34 8.98 -17.20 -0.77
C LYS A 34 7.50 -16.83 -0.65
N LYS A 35 7.13 -15.61 -1.06
CA LYS A 35 5.80 -15.01 -0.88
C LYS A 35 5.33 -15.12 0.57
N THR A 36 6.25 -14.90 1.50
CA THR A 36 5.96 -14.99 2.93
C THR A 36 5.04 -13.83 3.31
N ILE A 37 3.87 -14.17 3.84
CA ILE A 37 2.81 -13.22 4.19
C ILE A 37 3.31 -12.25 5.26
N ALA A 38 3.15 -10.95 5.02
CA ALA A 38 3.56 -9.89 5.93
C ALA A 38 2.33 -9.22 6.60
N HIS A 39 1.63 -9.96 7.46
CA HIS A 39 0.38 -9.49 8.08
C HIS A 39 0.62 -8.27 8.97
N ASP A 40 1.46 -8.42 9.99
CA ASP A 40 1.77 -7.36 10.97
C ASP A 40 2.37 -6.13 10.29
N HIS A 41 3.19 -6.35 9.25
CA HIS A 41 3.77 -5.26 8.46
C HIS A 41 2.69 -4.46 7.71
N ALA A 42 1.71 -5.15 7.09
CA ALA A 42 0.59 -4.48 6.43
C ALA A 42 -0.30 -3.72 7.43
N GLU A 43 -0.53 -4.27 8.64
CA GLU A 43 -1.28 -3.57 9.69
C GLU A 43 -0.53 -2.34 10.23
N ASN A 44 0.79 -2.43 10.38
CA ASN A 44 1.64 -1.30 10.76
C ASN A 44 1.54 -0.17 9.71
N ILE A 45 1.63 -0.50 8.42
CA ILE A 45 1.47 0.48 7.32
C ILE A 45 0.10 1.17 7.38
N VAL A 46 -0.99 0.41 7.58
CA VAL A 46 -2.34 0.99 7.68
C VAL A 46 -2.45 1.93 8.87
N THR A 47 -1.88 1.55 10.02
CA THR A 47 -1.91 2.33 11.26
C THR A 47 -1.16 3.65 11.08
N LYS A 48 0.07 3.60 10.55
CA LYS A 48 0.87 4.79 10.26
C LYS A 48 0.23 5.70 9.23
N ALA A 49 -0.36 5.13 8.17
CA ALA A 49 -1.07 5.92 7.18
C ALA A 49 -2.25 6.67 7.82
N PHE A 50 -2.98 6.02 8.72
CA PHE A 50 -4.07 6.65 9.46
C PHE A 50 -3.58 7.80 10.35
N GLU A 51 -2.47 7.62 11.06
CA GLU A 51 -1.84 8.68 11.87
C GLU A 51 -1.38 9.88 11.02
N LYS A 52 -1.01 9.64 9.76
CA LYS A 52 -0.65 10.67 8.78
C LYS A 52 -1.83 11.25 8.01
N GLY A 53 -3.06 10.85 8.34
CA GLY A 53 -4.29 11.40 7.76
C GLY A 53 -4.83 10.68 6.51
N ALA A 54 -4.27 9.52 6.14
CA ALA A 54 -4.76 8.69 5.05
C ALA A 54 -5.41 7.40 5.57
N LEU A 55 -6.72 7.26 5.36
CA LEU A 55 -7.44 6.04 5.74
C LEU A 55 -7.35 4.99 4.63
N PHE A 56 -6.67 3.88 4.93
CA PHE A 56 -6.68 2.68 4.09
C PHE A 56 -7.33 1.51 4.83
N LEU A 57 -7.82 0.54 4.06
CA LEU A 57 -8.41 -0.68 4.61
C LEU A 57 -7.49 -1.86 4.37
N SER A 58 -7.14 -2.57 5.44
CA SER A 58 -6.56 -3.90 5.31
C SER A 58 -7.59 -4.87 4.72
N CYS A 59 -7.09 -5.83 3.95
CA CYS A 59 -7.88 -6.80 3.22
C CYS A 59 -7.11 -8.12 3.14
N GLY A 60 -7.79 -9.23 3.41
CA GLY A 60 -7.15 -10.55 3.38
C GLY A 60 -6.03 -10.67 4.41
N LYS A 61 -4.94 -11.35 4.05
CA LYS A 61 -3.87 -11.68 4.99
C LYS A 61 -2.77 -10.63 5.11
N SER A 62 -2.45 -9.91 4.04
CA SER A 62 -1.39 -8.88 4.06
C SER A 62 -1.56 -7.86 2.95
N SER A 63 -2.80 -7.57 2.55
CA SER A 63 -3.06 -6.62 1.46
C SER A 63 -3.80 -5.38 1.95
N ILE A 64 -3.52 -4.25 1.31
CA ILE A 64 -4.21 -2.99 1.50
C ILE A 64 -5.09 -2.75 0.27
N ARG A 65 -6.34 -2.35 0.50
CA ARG A 65 -7.31 -2.05 -0.54
C ARG A 65 -7.46 -0.54 -0.73
N LEU A 66 -7.15 -0.10 -1.94
CA LEU A 66 -7.43 1.24 -2.43
C LEU A 66 -8.80 1.22 -3.11
N SER A 67 -9.78 1.84 -2.47
CA SER A 67 -11.15 2.00 -2.97
C SER A 67 -11.69 3.39 -2.64
N PRO A 68 -11.10 4.46 -3.18
CA PRO A 68 -11.54 5.84 -2.94
C PRO A 68 -12.94 6.11 -3.51
N ALA A 69 -13.51 7.26 -3.15
CA ALA A 69 -14.71 7.77 -3.80
C ALA A 69 -14.49 7.99 -5.30
N LEU A 70 -15.49 7.70 -6.13
CA LEU A 70 -15.37 7.78 -7.59
C LEU A 70 -15.18 9.21 -8.13
N ASN A 71 -15.51 10.21 -7.31
CA ASN A 71 -15.32 11.63 -7.59
C ASN A 71 -14.05 12.21 -6.94
N ILE A 72 -13.14 11.37 -6.44
CA ILE A 72 -11.88 11.81 -5.84
C ILE A 72 -11.07 12.64 -6.85
N SER A 73 -10.50 13.76 -6.39
CA SER A 73 -9.62 14.57 -7.22
C SER A 73 -8.28 13.87 -7.41
N LYS A 74 -7.63 14.11 -8.56
CA LYS A 74 -6.28 13.60 -8.80
C LYS A 74 -5.29 14.09 -7.74
N GLN A 75 -5.43 15.33 -7.29
CA GLN A 75 -4.57 15.91 -6.25
C GLN A 75 -4.68 15.14 -4.93
N LEU A 76 -5.91 14.84 -4.47
CA LEU A 76 -6.10 14.10 -3.23
C LEU A 76 -5.62 12.65 -3.35
N MET A 77 -5.74 12.05 -4.54
CA MET A 77 -5.17 10.74 -4.82
C MET A 77 -3.64 10.77 -4.77
N ASP A 78 -3.01 11.76 -5.41
CA ASP A 78 -1.56 11.91 -5.43
C ASP A 78 -1.00 12.12 -4.00
N GLU A 79 -1.71 12.89 -3.16
CA GLU A 79 -1.37 13.08 -1.74
C GLU A 79 -1.51 11.77 -0.93
N ALA A 80 -2.61 11.03 -1.10
CA ALA A 80 -2.81 9.75 -0.44
C ALA A 80 -1.75 8.71 -0.84
N LEU A 81 -1.36 8.69 -2.12
CA LEU A 81 -0.29 7.82 -2.62
C LEU A 81 1.09 8.23 -2.09
N SER A 82 1.35 9.53 -1.93
CA SER A 82 2.58 10.01 -1.28
C SER A 82 2.65 9.56 0.17
N ILE A 83 1.57 9.71 0.94
CA ILE A 83 1.51 9.22 2.32
C ILE A 83 1.76 7.72 2.37
N LEU A 84 1.14 6.95 1.45
CA LEU A 84 1.34 5.51 1.37
C LEU A 84 2.80 5.15 1.09
N GLU A 85 3.48 5.84 0.18
CA GLU A 85 4.89 5.60 -0.13
C GLU A 85 5.78 5.87 1.08
N ASP A 86 5.56 6.99 1.76
CA ASP A 86 6.32 7.37 2.95
C ASP A 86 6.17 6.32 4.06
N VAL A 87 4.95 5.85 4.34
CA VAL A 87 4.74 4.87 5.42
C VAL A 87 5.26 3.48 5.07
N VAL A 88 5.28 3.11 3.78
CA VAL A 88 5.91 1.86 3.33
C VAL A 88 7.42 1.95 3.54
N ALA A 89 8.06 3.05 3.15
CA ALA A 89 9.49 3.26 3.37
C ALA A 89 9.85 3.25 4.88
N GLU A 90 9.04 3.88 5.71
CA GLU A 90 9.22 3.86 7.18
C GLU A 90 9.05 2.46 7.76
N ALA A 91 8.01 1.72 7.35
CA ALA A 91 7.79 0.37 7.82
C ALA A 91 8.89 -0.61 7.35
N GLU A 92 9.48 -0.37 6.19
CA GLU A 92 10.63 -1.15 5.69
C GLU A 92 11.90 -0.93 6.51
N GLY A 93 12.13 0.29 7.03
CA GLY A 93 13.25 0.58 7.92
C GLY A 93 13.17 -0.08 9.30
N GLU A 94 12.01 -0.63 9.66
CA GLU A 94 11.74 -1.29 10.95
C GLU A 94 11.80 -2.83 10.86
N LEU A 95 11.96 -3.40 9.66
CA LEU A 95 12.13 -4.83 9.40
C LEU A 95 13.57 -5.30 9.63
#